data_AF-A0A7Z9KXM7-F1
#
_entry.id   AF-A0A7Z9KXM7-F1
#
_cell.length_a   1.000
_cell.length_b   1.000
_cell.length_c   1.000
_cell.angle_alpha   90.00
_cell.angle_beta   90.00
_cell.angle_gamma   90.00
#
_symmetry.space_group_name_H-M   'P 1'
#
loop_
_entity.id
_entity.type
_entity.pdbx_description
1 polymer ?
#
loop_
_entity_poly.entity_id
_entity_poly.type
_entity_poly.pdbx_seq_one_letter_code
_entity_poly.pdbx_strand_id
1 'polypeptide(L)' 'MMDWSAIGTQLGQAAVFTALGLVLFAISYVLIDRCVPFDLKKELTEDDNTAVGVMLAGVFIGIGLIIAAAIQ' A
#
# COMPACT_ATOMS: atom_id res chain seq x y z
N MET A 1 12.48 1.44 35.30
CA MET A 1 12.63 2.83 34.82
C MET A 1 12.39 2.79 33.31
N MET A 2 11.47 3.60 32.77
CA MET A 2 11.10 3.55 31.35
C MET A 2 12.24 4.11 30.50
N ASP A 3 12.72 3.32 29.54
CA ASP A 3 13.83 3.72 28.68
C ASP A 3 13.29 4.55 27.50
N TRP A 4 13.20 5.87 27.70
CA TRP A 4 12.68 6.83 26.73
C TRP A 4 13.47 6.83 25.41
N SER A 5 14.74 6.40 25.43
CA SER A 5 15.56 6.30 24.22
C SER A 5 15.10 5.13 23.33
N ALA A 6 14.75 4.00 23.94
CA ALA A 6 14.26 2.82 23.24
C ALA A 6 12.93 3.11 22.51
N ILE A 7 12.01 3.83 23.18
CA ILE A 7 10.72 4.21 22.57
C ILE A 7 10.94 5.11 21.35
N GLY A 8 11.86 6.07 21.44
CA GLY A 8 12.20 6.94 20.31
C GLY A 8 12.69 6.16 19.09
N THR A 9 13.56 5.16 19.31
CA THR A 9 14.06 4.32 18.21
C THR A 9 12.97 3.44 17.58
N GLN A 10 12.06 2.88 18.37
CA GLN A 10 10.95 2.05 17.89
C GLN A 10 9.96 2.86 17.05
N LEU A 11 9.62 4.08 17.50
CA LEU A 11 8.76 4.98 16.74
C LEU A 11 9.40 5.41 15.41
N GLY A 12 10.71 5.69 15.42
CA GLY A 12 11.46 6.00 14.20
C GLY A 12 11.42 4.86 13.19
N GLN A 13 11.64 3.62 13.64
CA GLN A 13 11.53 2.45 12.78
C GLN A 13 10.11 2.26 12.23
N ALA A 14 9.09 2.36 13.07
CA ALA A 14 7.70 2.25 12.65
C ALA A 14 7.34 3.29 11.57
N ALA A 15 7.79 4.55 11.74
CA ALA A 15 7.58 5.61 10.76
C ALA A 15 8.25 5.29 9.41
N VAL A 16 9.50 4.80 9.43
CA VAL A 16 10.24 4.42 8.22
C VAL A 16 9.56 3.28 7.48
N PHE A 17 9.17 2.21 8.18
CA PHE A 17 8.49 1.07 7.56
C PHE A 17 7.10 1.44 7.05
N THR A 18 6.37 2.30 7.75
CA THR A 18 5.07 2.82 7.28
C THR A 18 5.23 3.62 5.99
N ALA A 19 6.22 4.53 5.94
CA ALA A 19 6.50 5.31 4.74
C ALA A 19 6.90 4.40 3.57
N LEU A 20 7.72 3.38 3.82
CA LEU A 20 8.15 2.42 2.80
C LEU A 20 6.95 1.60 2.26
N GLY A 21 6.05 1.15 3.14
CA GLY A 21 4.82 0.47 2.74
C GLY A 21 3.90 1.34 1.88
N LEU A 22 3.73 2.62 2.23
CA LEU A 22 2.95 3.57 1.43
C LEU A 22 3.56 3.79 0.05
N VAL A 23 4.89 3.90 -0.04
CA VAL A 23 5.60 4.01 -1.32
C VAL A 23 5.38 2.76 -2.17
N LEU A 24 5.45 1.57 -1.58
CA LEU A 24 5.18 0.32 -2.29
C LEU A 24 3.76 0.25 -2.83
N PHE A 25 2.75 0.62 -2.03
CA PHE A 25 1.37 0.69 -2.52
C PHE A 25 1.19 1.66 -3.68
N ALA A 26 1.82 2.84 -3.61
CA ALA A 26 1.76 3.82 -4.70
C ALA A 26 2.41 3.28 -5.98
N ILE A 27 3.58 2.64 -5.87
CA ILE A 27 4.26 2.00 -7.00
C ILE A 27 3.37 0.92 -7.59
N SER A 28 2.77 0.07 -6.77
CA SER A 28 1.90 -0.99 -7.26
C SER A 28 0.68 -0.46 -7.98
N TYR A 29 0.05 0.61 -7.48
CA TYR A 29 -1.05 1.27 -8.19
C TYR A 29 -0.63 1.73 -9.59
N VAL A 30 0.51 2.43 -9.69
CA VAL A 30 1.06 2.89 -10.99
C VAL A 30 1.39 1.73 -11.92
N LEU A 31 1.89 0.61 -11.39
CA LEU A 31 2.17 -0.59 -12.18
C LEU A 31 0.88 -1.21 -12.73
N ILE A 32 -0.16 -1.34 -11.91
CA ILE A 32 -1.44 -1.90 -12.36
C ILE A 32 -2.08 -1.00 -13.42
N ASP A 33 -2.09 0.31 -13.19
CA ASP A 33 -2.62 1.31 -14.13
C ASP A 33 -1.96 1.21 -15.51
N ARG A 34 -0.66 0.88 -15.55
CA ARG A 34 0.04 0.61 -16.81
C ARG A 34 -0.20 -0.78 -17.39
N CYS A 35 -0.51 -1.77 -16.57
CA CYS A 35 -0.73 -3.15 -17.02
C CYS A 35 -2.13 -3.36 -17.58
N VAL A 36 -3.13 -2.65 -17.07
CA VAL A 36 -4.50 -2.75 -17.57
C VAL A 36 -4.66 -1.94 -18.87
N PRO A 37 -5.48 -2.41 -19.83
CA PRO A 37 -5.68 -1.71 -21.10
C PRO A 37 -6.72 -0.57 -21.02
N PHE A 38 -7.18 -0.21 -19.83
CA PHE A 38 -8.23 0.79 -19.58
C PHE A 38 -7.79 1.76 -18.47
N ASP A 39 -8.42 2.94 -18.43
CA ASP A 39 -8.12 3.97 -17.45
C ASP A 39 -8.77 3.62 -16.10
N LEU A 40 -7.95 3.26 -15.11
CA LEU A 40 -8.44 2.88 -13.78
C LEU A 40 -9.16 4.04 -13.08
N LYS A 41 -8.69 5.28 -13.24
CA LYS A 41 -9.25 6.43 -12.53
C LYS A 41 -10.63 6.76 -13.07
N LYS A 42 -10.76 6.75 -14.39
CA LYS A 42 -12.05 6.95 -15.06
C LYS A 42 -13.03 5.87 -14.61
N GLU A 43 -12.64 4.61 -14.73
CA GLU A 43 -13.52 3.47 -14.45
C GLU A 43 -13.92 3.42 -12.96
N LEU A 44 -13.04 3.86 -12.05
CA LEU A 44 -13.31 3.90 -10.61
C LEU A 44 -14.09 5.13 -10.14
N THR A 45 -13.91 6.30 -10.78
CA THR A 45 -14.44 7.59 -10.27
C THR A 45 -15.58 8.15 -11.12
N GLU A 46 -15.52 7.99 -12.44
CA GLU A 46 -16.56 8.50 -13.35
C GLU A 46 -17.63 7.46 -13.62
N ASP A 47 -17.21 6.21 -13.88
CA ASP A 47 -18.12 5.12 -14.24
C ASP A 47 -18.57 4.29 -13.02
N ASP A 48 -18.08 4.62 -11.82
CA ASP A 48 -18.41 3.96 -10.53
C ASP A 48 -18.33 2.42 -10.59
N ASN A 49 -17.38 1.89 -11.35
CA ASN A 49 -17.27 0.46 -11.56
C ASN A 49 -16.75 -0.24 -10.30
N THR A 50 -17.69 -0.85 -9.58
CA THR A 50 -17.40 -1.60 -8.36
C THR A 50 -16.44 -2.77 -8.61
N ALA A 51 -16.44 -3.39 -9.80
CA ALA A 51 -15.53 -4.50 -10.10
C ALA A 51 -14.06 -4.05 -10.12
N VAL A 52 -13.76 -2.84 -10.63
CA VAL A 52 -12.43 -2.25 -10.57
C VAL A 52 -12.03 -1.92 -9.14
N GLY A 53 -12.97 -1.41 -8.34
CA GLY A 53 -12.75 -1.17 -6.90
C GLY A 53 -12.40 -2.45 -6.14
N VAL A 54 -13.13 -3.54 -6.38
CA VAL A 54 -12.87 -4.85 -5.77
C VAL A 54 -11.52 -5.42 -6.22
N MET A 55 -11.18 -5.28 -7.51
CA MET A 55 -9.89 -5.69 -8.05
C MET A 55 -8.73 -4.95 -7.37
N LEU A 56 -8.81 -3.61 -7.28
CA LEU A 56 -7.79 -2.80 -6.61
C LEU A 56 -7.66 -3.15 -5.13
N ALA A 57 -8.78 -3.38 -4.43
CA ALA A 57 -8.76 -3.84 -3.04
C ALA A 57 -8.01 -5.17 -2.90
N GLY A 58 -8.27 -6.14 -3.79
CA GLY A 58 -7.56 -7.42 -3.80
C GLY A 58 -6.06 -7.27 -4.01
N VAL A 59 -5.65 -6.36 -4.91
CA VAL A 59 -4.23 -6.11 -5.13
C VAL A 59 -3.58 -5.47 -3.89
N PHE A 60 -4.19 -4.46 -3.28
CA PHE A 60 -3.66 -3.85 -2.06
C PHE A 60 -3.59 -4.83 -0.89
N ILE A 61 -4.57 -5.73 -0.73
CA ILE A 61 -4.49 -6.81 0.26
C ILE A 61 -3.29 -7.72 -0.03
N GLY A 62 -3.11 -8.15 -1.28
CA GLY A 62 -1.99 -9.00 -1.67
C GLY A 62 -0.63 -8.36 -1.38
N ILE A 63 -0.46 -7.08 -1.71
CA ILE A 63 0.78 -6.34 -1.43
C ILE A 63 0.99 -6.19 0.08
N GLY A 64 -0.08 -5.91 0.84
CA GLY A 64 -0.01 -5.84 2.30
C GLY A 64 0.49 -7.15 2.92
N LEU A 65 0.03 -8.29 2.40
CA LEU A 65 0.51 -9.61 2.83
C LEU A 65 1.97 -9.86 2.45
N ILE A 66 2.40 -9.45 1.25
CA ILE A 66 3.81 -9.56 0.83
C ILE A 66 4.71 -8.73 1.74
N ILE A 67 4.32 -7.49 2.04
CA ILE A 67 5.07 -6.62 2.96
C ILE A 67 5.10 -7.22 4.35
N ALA A 68 3.96 -7.70 4.87
CA ALA A 68 3.89 -8.35 6.17
C ALA A 68 4.76 -9.62 6.26
N ALA A 69 4.91 -10.35 5.17
CA ALA A 69 5.80 -11.51 5.10
C ALA A 69 7.29 -11.12 4.97
N ALA A 70 7.57 -9.96 4.37
CA ALA A 70 8.94 -9.47 4.17
C ALA A 70 9.54 -8.81 5.42
N ILE A 71 8.71 -8.21 6.27
CA ILE A 71 9.13 -7.63 7.55
C ILE A 71 9.19 -8.75 8.60
N GLN A 72 10.37 -8.98 9.18
CA GLN A 72 10.62 -9.98 10.25
C GLN A 72 11.01 -9.30 11.56
#